data_AF-A0A969JGA3-F1
#
_entry.id   AF-A0A969JGA3-F1
#
_cell.length_a   1.000
_cell.length_b   1.000
_cell.length_c   1.000
_cell.angle_alpha   90.00
_cell.angle_beta   90.00
_cell.angle_gamma   90.00
#
_symmetry.space_group_name_H-M   'P 1'
#
loop_
_entity.id
_entity.type
_entity.pdbx_description
1 polymer ?
#
loop_
_entity_poly.entity_id
_entity_poly.type
_entity_poly.pdbx_seq_one_letter_code
_entity_poly.pdbx_strand_id
1 'polypeptide(L)'
;RVIVDNKGTAICLPPPAAMTNCIDIEKKIADPVRFGFGTAAAISNCGFTVAEVAPVSNFEACYPAGKNFFTRTWNVLDCEKKKVAECTQRITVTNVSDFTVDFPDDVVVGCFGDLPSKDALKAQMLNPASFAAGLDGSIKNDGCGVIAIEIKDDTLMATNDLECMKILRRIKVIDWCQIQIQIMMKLTVTADCYGLPFMRGFSRQ
;
A
#
# COMPACT_ATOMS: atom_id res chain seq x y z
N ARG A 1 33.93 54.48 -8.03
CA ARG A 1 33.52 53.10 -8.35
C ARG A 1 31.99 53.09 -8.35
N VAL A 2 31.36 53.08 -9.52
CA VAL A 2 29.89 52.99 -9.62
C VAL A 2 29.53 51.53 -9.38
N ILE A 3 28.75 51.25 -8.34
CA ILE A 3 28.15 49.94 -8.12
C ILE A 3 26.80 50.02 -8.81
N VAL A 4 26.66 49.34 -9.96
CA VAL A 4 25.37 49.18 -10.61
C VAL A 4 24.63 48.12 -9.79
N ASP A 5 23.81 48.56 -8.84
CA ASP A 5 22.87 47.65 -8.18
C ASP A 5 21.78 47.28 -9.17
N ASN A 6 21.85 46.03 -9.60
CA ASN A 6 20.86 45.45 -10.48
C ASN A 6 19.55 45.22 -9.70
N LYS A 7 18.62 46.17 -9.81
CA LYS A 7 17.32 46.20 -9.10
C LYS A 7 16.20 45.34 -9.73
N GLY A 8 16.50 44.41 -10.62
CA GLY A 8 15.52 43.44 -11.11
C GLY A 8 15.42 42.24 -10.17
N THR A 9 14.35 42.12 -9.39
CA THR A 9 14.11 40.93 -8.56
C THR A 9 13.96 39.71 -9.46
N ALA A 10 14.75 38.67 -9.22
CA ALA A 10 14.60 37.40 -9.92
C ALA A 10 13.21 36.80 -9.64
N ILE A 11 12.58 36.20 -10.65
CA ILE A 11 11.28 35.54 -10.52
C ILE A 11 11.47 34.05 -10.70
N CYS A 12 10.92 33.25 -9.79
CA CYS A 12 10.85 31.79 -9.88
C CYS A 12 9.42 31.38 -10.22
N LEU A 13 9.25 30.61 -11.28
CA LEU A 13 7.96 30.11 -11.76
C LEU A 13 7.94 28.59 -11.56
N PRO A 14 7.24 28.07 -10.54
CA PRO A 14 7.14 26.63 -10.34
C PRO A 14 6.18 26.03 -11.39
N PRO A 15 6.26 24.72 -11.65
CA PRO A 15 5.21 24.06 -12.41
C PRO A 15 3.87 24.13 -11.64
N PRO A 16 2.73 23.95 -12.33
CA PRO A 16 1.43 23.94 -11.69
C PRO A 16 1.35 22.89 -10.58
N ALA A 17 0.51 23.16 -9.56
CA ALA A 17 0.16 22.13 -8.59
C ALA A 17 -0.42 20.90 -9.33
N ALA A 18 -0.06 19.71 -8.87
CA ALA A 18 -0.46 18.47 -9.53
C ALA A 18 -1.10 17.50 -8.54
N MET A 19 -1.78 16.50 -9.08
CA MET A 19 -2.34 15.39 -8.32
C MET A 19 -1.83 14.07 -8.90
N THR A 20 -1.62 13.09 -8.04
CA THR A 20 -1.27 11.72 -8.43
C THR A 20 -1.92 10.74 -7.45
N ASN A 21 -2.13 9.50 -7.88
CA ASN A 21 -2.33 8.42 -6.92
C ASN A 21 -1.00 8.04 -6.24
N CYS A 22 -1.14 7.29 -5.16
CA CYS A 22 -0.05 6.77 -4.36
C CYS A 22 0.63 5.51 -4.93
N ILE A 23 0.15 4.97 -6.06
CA ILE A 23 0.81 3.88 -6.77
C ILE A 23 2.20 4.35 -7.21
N ASP A 24 3.22 3.54 -6.91
CA ASP A 24 4.63 3.84 -7.21
C ASP A 24 5.10 5.21 -6.65
N ILE A 25 4.57 5.64 -5.51
CA ILE A 25 4.84 6.99 -4.97
C ILE A 25 6.33 7.24 -4.73
N GLU A 26 7.07 6.23 -4.29
CA GLU A 26 8.52 6.33 -4.08
C GLU A 26 9.25 6.62 -5.40
N LYS A 27 8.85 5.99 -6.51
CA LYS A 27 9.41 6.24 -7.84
C LYS A 27 9.05 7.64 -8.33
N LYS A 28 7.82 8.08 -8.08
CA LYS A 28 7.33 9.42 -8.43
C LYS A 28 8.05 10.54 -7.71
N ILE A 29 8.46 10.32 -6.47
CA ILE A 29 9.25 11.27 -5.69
C ILE A 29 10.72 11.25 -6.12
N ALA A 30 11.25 10.08 -6.47
CA ALA A 30 12.63 9.93 -6.92
C ALA A 30 12.88 10.59 -8.29
N ASP A 31 11.90 10.57 -9.19
CA ASP A 31 12.01 11.16 -10.54
C ASP A 31 10.74 11.91 -10.97
N PRO A 32 10.41 13.03 -10.32
CA PRO A 32 9.14 13.72 -10.55
C PRO A 32 9.01 14.28 -11.98
N VAL A 33 10.13 14.55 -12.65
CA VAL A 33 10.15 15.04 -14.03
C VAL A 33 9.71 13.95 -15.00
N ARG A 34 10.22 12.71 -14.84
CA ARG A 34 9.79 11.56 -15.66
C ARG A 34 8.31 11.23 -15.52
N PHE A 35 7.72 11.51 -14.36
CA PHE A 35 6.28 11.35 -14.12
C PHE A 35 5.44 12.58 -14.51
N GLY A 36 6.03 13.57 -15.18
CA GLY A 36 5.31 14.69 -15.79
C GLY A 36 4.97 15.84 -14.84
N PHE A 37 5.59 15.92 -13.66
CA PHE A 37 5.37 17.04 -12.73
C PHE A 37 6.12 18.32 -13.11
N GLY A 38 6.89 18.30 -14.21
CA GLY A 38 7.57 19.47 -14.78
C GLY A 38 8.79 19.95 -13.98
N THR A 39 9.34 21.08 -14.41
CA THR A 39 10.52 21.74 -13.83
C THR A 39 10.25 23.23 -13.64
N ALA A 40 10.81 23.84 -12.60
CA ALA A 40 10.69 25.29 -12.41
C ALA A 40 11.46 26.05 -13.50
N ALA A 41 10.91 27.21 -13.89
CA ALA A 41 11.58 28.20 -14.72
C ALA A 41 11.97 29.40 -13.85
N ALA A 42 12.94 30.18 -14.30
CA ALA A 42 13.28 31.44 -13.67
C ALA A 42 13.56 32.52 -14.71
N ILE A 43 13.26 33.77 -14.34
CA ILE A 43 13.53 34.95 -15.15
C ILE A 43 14.43 35.85 -14.30
N SER A 44 15.60 36.17 -14.83
CA SER A 44 16.54 37.13 -14.24
C SER A 44 17.25 37.88 -15.36
N ASN A 45 17.64 39.11 -15.07
CA ASN A 45 18.45 39.93 -15.96
C ASN A 45 19.97 39.79 -15.70
N CYS A 46 20.37 38.87 -14.82
CA CYS A 46 21.74 38.38 -14.66
C CYS A 46 21.83 36.89 -14.99
N GLY A 47 23.04 36.35 -15.11
CA GLY A 47 23.25 34.90 -15.16
C GLY A 47 22.73 34.26 -13.87
N PHE A 48 21.90 33.23 -14.01
CA PHE A 48 21.28 32.51 -12.90
C PHE A 48 21.36 31.00 -13.10
N THR A 49 21.13 30.26 -12.03
CA THR A 49 20.94 28.80 -12.05
C THR A 49 19.74 28.45 -11.20
N VAL A 50 18.94 27.47 -11.66
CA VAL A 50 17.82 26.92 -10.88
C VAL A 50 18.29 25.59 -10.29
N ALA A 51 18.25 25.49 -8.97
CA ALA A 51 18.60 24.26 -8.25
C ALA A 51 17.38 23.75 -7.49
N GLU A 52 17.01 22.49 -7.72
CA GLU A 52 15.98 21.81 -6.94
C GLU A 52 16.57 21.32 -5.61
N VAL A 53 15.84 21.56 -4.53
CA VAL A 53 16.12 20.99 -3.21
C VAL A 53 15.42 19.64 -3.11
N ALA A 54 16.00 18.70 -2.35
CA ALA A 54 15.37 17.41 -2.06
C ALA A 54 13.89 17.60 -1.67
N PRO A 55 12.94 16.91 -2.34
CA PRO A 55 11.52 17.05 -2.05
C PRO A 55 11.22 16.66 -0.60
N VAL A 56 10.29 17.40 0.02
CA VAL A 56 9.80 17.09 1.36
C VAL A 56 8.44 16.42 1.25
N SER A 57 8.34 15.20 1.76
CA SER A 57 7.11 14.41 1.77
C SER A 57 6.40 14.48 3.11
N ASN A 58 5.07 14.53 3.07
CA ASN A 58 4.20 14.33 4.22
C ASN A 58 3.22 13.19 3.87
N PHE A 59 3.50 12.01 4.41
CA PHE A 59 2.69 10.81 4.21
C PHE A 59 2.23 10.26 5.54
N GLU A 60 0.93 9.99 5.61
CA GLU A 60 0.30 9.29 6.71
C GLU A 60 -0.47 8.09 6.17
N ALA A 61 -0.57 7.04 6.98
CA ALA A 61 -1.34 5.85 6.67
C ALA A 61 -2.83 6.20 6.56
N CYS A 62 -3.50 5.72 5.51
CA CYS A 62 -4.95 5.79 5.35
C CYS A 62 -5.63 7.17 5.34
N TYR A 63 -4.90 8.21 4.95
CA TYR A 63 -5.48 9.54 4.88
C TYR A 63 -6.34 9.78 3.62
N PRO A 64 -7.53 10.42 3.71
CA PRO A 64 -8.30 10.88 2.55
C PRO A 64 -7.47 11.78 1.60
N ALA A 65 -7.86 11.76 0.34
CA ALA A 65 -7.31 12.61 -0.72
C ALA A 65 -7.12 14.06 -0.25
N GLY A 66 -5.93 14.62 -0.48
CA GLY A 66 -5.61 15.99 -0.07
C GLY A 66 -4.66 16.13 1.11
N LYS A 67 -4.46 15.08 1.91
CA LYS A 67 -3.61 15.15 3.11
C LYS A 67 -2.22 14.56 2.93
N ASN A 68 -2.10 13.55 2.07
CA ASN A 68 -0.82 13.08 1.59
C ASN A 68 -0.34 13.98 0.46
N PHE A 69 0.88 14.51 0.57
CA PHE A 69 1.49 15.33 -0.47
C PHE A 69 3.00 15.31 -0.35
N PHE A 70 3.66 15.71 -1.43
CA PHE A 70 5.06 16.09 -1.37
C PHE A 70 5.25 17.48 -1.99
N THR A 71 6.21 18.21 -1.44
CA THR A 71 6.55 19.58 -1.84
C THR A 71 7.90 19.57 -2.50
N ARG A 72 7.96 20.11 -3.72
CA ARG A 72 9.20 20.37 -4.45
C ARG A 72 9.54 21.85 -4.31
N THR A 73 10.82 22.15 -4.08
CA THR A 73 11.30 23.51 -3.85
C THR A 73 12.47 23.79 -4.77
N TRP A 74 12.45 24.93 -5.45
CA TRP A 74 13.56 25.39 -6.29
C TRP A 74 14.10 26.71 -5.78
N ASN A 75 15.42 26.76 -5.67
CA ASN A 75 16.17 27.98 -5.38
C ASN A 75 16.74 28.53 -6.69
N VAL A 76 16.50 29.82 -6.95
CA VAL A 76 17.19 30.55 -8.00
C VAL A 76 18.45 31.16 -7.38
N LEU A 77 19.59 30.77 -7.91
CA LEU A 77 20.90 31.23 -7.50
C LEU A 77 21.44 32.24 -8.53
N ASP A 78 22.00 33.35 -8.05
CA ASP A 78 22.72 34.29 -8.90
C ASP A 78 24.11 33.78 -9.33
N CYS A 79 24.86 34.60 -10.05
CA CYS A 79 26.22 34.30 -10.48
C CYS A 79 27.23 34.11 -9.32
N GLU A 80 26.92 34.62 -8.13
CA GLU A 80 27.71 34.41 -6.90
C GLU A 80 27.18 33.21 -6.08
N LYS A 81 26.26 32.41 -6.63
CA LYS A 81 25.57 31.29 -5.99
C LYS A 81 24.75 31.69 -4.75
N LYS A 82 24.34 32.95 -4.65
CA LYS A 82 23.44 33.42 -3.59
C LYS A 82 22.00 33.22 -4.02
N LYS A 83 21.16 32.77 -3.08
CA LYS A 83 19.73 32.61 -3.30
C LYS A 83 19.07 33.97 -3.48
N VAL A 84 18.45 34.18 -4.64
CA VAL A 84 17.77 35.43 -5.01
C VAL A 84 16.25 35.28 -5.19
N ALA A 85 15.76 34.06 -5.42
CA ALA A 85 14.33 33.75 -5.44
C ALA A 85 14.08 32.29 -5.04
N GLU A 86 12.83 31.99 -4.68
CA GLU A 86 12.35 30.64 -4.37
C GLU A 86 10.95 30.44 -4.96
N CYS A 87 10.65 29.22 -5.38
CA CYS A 87 9.29 28.80 -5.65
C CYS A 87 9.08 27.34 -5.27
N THR A 88 7.81 26.98 -5.04
CA THR A 88 7.41 25.64 -4.60
C THR A 88 6.26 25.09 -5.43
N GLN A 89 6.25 23.77 -5.59
CA GLN A 89 5.15 23.02 -6.18
C GLN A 89 4.65 22.01 -5.15
N ARG A 90 3.35 22.00 -4.91
CA ARG A 90 2.68 20.96 -4.13
C ARG A 90 2.10 19.91 -5.06
N ILE A 91 2.39 18.65 -4.77
CA ILE A 91 1.82 17.50 -5.48
C ILE A 91 1.00 16.70 -4.48
N THR A 92 -0.32 16.75 -4.64
CA THR A 92 -1.27 16.05 -3.78
C THR A 92 -1.37 14.59 -4.19
N VAL A 93 -1.33 13.72 -3.20
CA VAL A 93 -1.42 12.27 -3.38
C VAL A 93 -2.81 11.80 -2.95
N THR A 94 -3.51 11.15 -3.86
CA THR A 94 -4.81 10.52 -3.60
C THR A 94 -4.60 9.06 -3.20
N ASN A 95 -5.36 8.63 -2.19
CA ASN A 95 -5.43 7.23 -1.85
C ASN A 95 -6.23 6.49 -2.95
N VAL A 96 -5.66 5.39 -3.43
CA VAL A 96 -6.40 4.39 -4.19
C VAL A 96 -6.52 3.20 -3.27
N SER A 97 -7.74 2.86 -2.91
CA SER A 97 -8.05 1.68 -2.13
C SER A 97 -8.68 0.67 -3.08
N ASP A 98 -7.83 -0.08 -3.77
CA ASP A 98 -8.25 -1.19 -4.62
C ASP A 98 -7.52 -2.42 -4.10
N PHE A 99 -8.28 -3.32 -3.49
CA PHE A 99 -7.77 -4.60 -3.05
C PHE A 99 -8.76 -5.70 -3.39
N THR A 100 -8.23 -6.83 -3.78
CA THR A 100 -9.01 -8.04 -4.03
C THR A 100 -8.51 -9.14 -3.11
N VAL A 101 -9.46 -9.91 -2.60
CA VAL A 101 -9.17 -11.05 -1.72
C VAL A 101 -9.61 -12.30 -2.44
N ASP A 102 -8.66 -13.17 -2.68
CA ASP A 102 -8.89 -14.55 -3.04
C ASP A 102 -8.69 -15.39 -1.79
N PHE A 103 -9.74 -16.07 -1.35
CA PHE A 103 -9.69 -16.85 -0.13
C PHE A 103 -9.26 -18.29 -0.45
N PRO A 104 -8.47 -18.93 0.42
CA PRO A 104 -7.99 -20.30 0.22
C PRO A 104 -9.14 -21.30 0.16
N ASP A 105 -8.98 -22.35 -0.64
CA ASP A 105 -9.92 -23.47 -0.70
C ASP A 105 -9.97 -24.29 0.61
N ASP A 106 -11.10 -24.98 0.82
CA ASP A 106 -11.29 -25.94 1.91
C ASP A 106 -10.23 -27.05 1.87
N VAL A 107 -9.66 -27.38 3.03
CA VAL A 107 -8.69 -28.47 3.19
C VAL A 107 -9.21 -29.58 4.09
N VAL A 108 -8.82 -30.79 3.75
CA VAL A 108 -9.01 -31.99 4.57
C VAL A 108 -7.65 -32.49 4.99
N VAL A 109 -7.47 -32.73 6.29
CA VAL A 109 -6.21 -33.21 6.85
C VAL A 109 -6.46 -34.49 7.63
N GLY A 110 -5.51 -35.44 7.56
CA GLY A 110 -5.62 -36.72 8.26
C GLY A 110 -5.30 -36.62 9.76
N CYS A 111 -4.56 -35.59 10.17
CA CYS A 111 -4.19 -35.37 11.57
C CYS A 111 -4.37 -33.89 11.95
N PHE A 112 -4.71 -33.62 13.21
CA PHE A 112 -4.78 -32.25 13.74
C PHE A 112 -3.44 -31.50 13.61
N GLY A 113 -2.32 -32.21 13.73
CA GLY A 113 -0.98 -31.62 13.57
C GLY A 113 -0.68 -31.12 12.15
N ASP A 114 -1.41 -31.59 11.15
CA ASP A 114 -1.21 -31.24 9.74
C ASP A 114 -2.04 -30.01 9.33
N LEU A 115 -2.82 -29.44 10.25
CA LEU A 115 -3.57 -28.21 10.01
C LEU A 115 -2.62 -27.06 9.67
N PRO A 116 -2.84 -26.33 8.56
CA PRO A 116 -2.08 -25.14 8.26
C PRO A 116 -2.16 -24.15 9.42
N SER A 117 -1.01 -23.67 9.89
CA SER A 117 -1.00 -22.68 10.96
C SER A 117 -1.63 -21.37 10.48
N LYS A 118 -2.30 -20.65 11.40
CA LYS A 118 -2.91 -19.35 11.08
C LYS A 118 -1.87 -18.36 10.56
N ASP A 119 -0.67 -18.38 11.15
CA ASP A 119 0.42 -17.49 10.77
C ASP A 119 0.97 -17.81 9.38
N ALA A 120 1.10 -19.10 9.04
CA ALA A 120 1.50 -19.51 7.69
C ALA A 120 0.47 -19.05 6.66
N LEU A 121 -0.82 -19.24 6.94
CA LEU A 121 -1.89 -18.81 6.04
C LEU A 121 -1.91 -17.28 5.87
N LYS A 122 -1.73 -16.54 6.97
CA LYS A 122 -1.65 -15.08 6.94
C LYS A 122 -0.47 -14.58 6.11
N ALA A 123 0.72 -15.18 6.29
CA ALA A 123 1.91 -14.85 5.52
C ALA A 123 1.72 -15.14 4.02
N GLN A 124 1.11 -16.28 3.70
CA GLN A 124 0.80 -16.66 2.33
C GLN A 124 -0.17 -15.68 1.66
N MET A 125 -1.27 -15.31 2.33
CA MET A 125 -2.25 -14.38 1.76
C MET A 125 -1.63 -12.99 1.47
N LEU A 126 -0.64 -12.56 2.27
CA LEU A 126 0.11 -11.31 2.04
C LEU A 126 1.22 -11.47 0.99
N ASN A 127 1.74 -12.69 0.79
CA ASN A 127 2.81 -12.99 -0.14
C ASN A 127 2.62 -14.39 -0.76
N PRO A 128 1.82 -14.51 -1.84
CA PRO A 128 1.45 -15.81 -2.42
C PRO A 128 2.63 -16.59 -3.03
N ALA A 129 3.81 -15.97 -3.20
CA ALA A 129 5.00 -16.65 -3.71
C ALA A 129 5.65 -17.61 -2.68
N SER A 130 5.13 -17.72 -1.46
CA SER A 130 5.82 -18.34 -0.31
C SER A 130 5.35 -19.74 0.09
N PHE A 131 4.40 -20.38 -0.62
CA PHE A 131 3.88 -21.69 -0.18
C PHE A 131 3.64 -22.69 -1.33
N ALA A 132 4.04 -23.94 -1.12
CA ALA A 132 4.07 -25.01 -2.12
C ALA A 132 2.97 -26.09 -1.94
N ALA A 133 1.92 -25.81 -1.17
CA ALA A 133 0.83 -26.77 -0.94
C ALA A 133 -0.53 -26.13 -1.20
N GLY A 134 -0.92 -26.07 -2.49
CA GLY A 134 -2.32 -26.08 -3.00
C GLY A 134 -3.41 -25.33 -2.24
N LEU A 135 -3.07 -24.27 -1.51
CA LEU A 135 -3.98 -23.40 -0.80
C LEU A 135 -4.01 -22.12 -1.64
N ASP A 136 -5.04 -21.95 -2.44
CA ASP A 136 -5.08 -20.86 -3.41
C ASP A 136 -5.73 -19.64 -2.75
N GLY A 137 -4.94 -18.90 -1.96
CA GLY A 137 -5.39 -17.69 -1.28
C GLY A 137 -4.38 -16.55 -1.43
N SER A 138 -4.83 -15.38 -1.88
CA SER A 138 -3.98 -14.21 -2.12
C SER A 138 -4.72 -12.91 -1.91
N ILE A 139 -4.01 -11.89 -1.46
CA ILE A 139 -4.51 -10.52 -1.42
C ILE A 139 -3.69 -9.72 -2.41
N LYS A 140 -4.37 -9.15 -3.41
CA LYS A 140 -3.75 -8.13 -4.27
C LYS A 140 -4.15 -6.78 -3.71
N ASN A 141 -3.16 -6.01 -3.30
CA ASN A 141 -3.31 -4.63 -2.88
C ASN A 141 -2.61 -3.75 -3.92
N ASP A 142 -3.32 -3.46 -5.00
CA ASP A 142 -2.82 -2.64 -6.12
C ASP A 142 -2.94 -1.13 -5.81
N GLY A 143 -3.50 -0.81 -4.66
CA GLY A 143 -3.58 0.52 -4.08
C GLY A 143 -2.57 0.77 -2.96
N CYS A 144 -2.87 1.74 -2.12
CA CYS A 144 -2.09 2.07 -0.92
C CYS A 144 -2.91 1.84 0.34
N GLY A 145 -3.79 0.83 0.25
CA GLY A 145 -4.51 0.31 1.37
C GLY A 145 -3.55 -0.25 2.40
N VAL A 146 -3.93 -0.20 3.67
CA VAL A 146 -3.20 -0.88 4.74
C VAL A 146 -4.02 -2.09 5.10
N ILE A 147 -3.49 -3.28 4.79
CA ILE A 147 -4.23 -4.52 4.93
C ILE A 147 -4.00 -5.14 6.31
N ALA A 148 -5.08 -5.52 6.98
CA ALA A 148 -5.05 -6.38 8.15
C ALA A 148 -5.86 -7.65 7.93
N ILE A 149 -5.37 -8.74 8.51
CA ILE A 149 -5.97 -10.07 8.43
C ILE A 149 -6.17 -10.61 9.85
N GLU A 150 -7.39 -11.03 10.15
CA GLU A 150 -7.80 -11.73 11.37
C GLU A 150 -8.26 -13.14 11.00
N ILE A 151 -7.69 -14.17 11.65
CA ILE A 151 -8.07 -15.57 11.46
C ILE A 151 -8.55 -16.14 12.80
N LYS A 152 -9.78 -16.65 12.85
CA LYS A 152 -10.36 -17.32 14.04
C LYS A 152 -10.76 -18.74 13.70
N ASP A 153 -10.48 -19.65 14.62
CA ASP A 153 -10.90 -21.05 14.52
C ASP A 153 -11.93 -21.30 15.61
N ASP A 154 -13.08 -21.81 15.21
CA ASP A 154 -14.01 -22.44 16.15
C ASP A 154 -13.91 -23.95 16.00
N THR A 155 -13.70 -24.63 17.11
CA THR A 155 -13.63 -26.08 17.15
C THR A 155 -14.98 -26.65 17.56
N LEU A 156 -15.50 -27.56 16.75
CA LEU A 156 -16.75 -28.28 16.98
C LEU A 156 -16.42 -29.75 17.21
N MET A 157 -16.59 -30.25 18.43
CA MET A 157 -16.31 -31.63 18.78
C MET A 157 -17.60 -32.44 18.83
N ALA A 158 -17.59 -33.65 18.25
CA ALA A 158 -18.72 -34.58 18.32
C ALA A 158 -18.70 -35.43 19.61
N THR A 159 -17.51 -35.68 20.16
CA THR A 159 -17.27 -36.38 21.42
C THR A 159 -16.30 -35.56 22.28
N ASN A 160 -16.13 -35.91 23.55
CA ASN A 160 -15.25 -35.17 24.47
C ASN A 160 -13.75 -35.40 24.21
N ASP A 161 -13.42 -36.13 23.14
CA ASP A 161 -12.08 -36.55 22.76
C ASP A 161 -11.71 -35.91 21.41
N LEU A 162 -10.42 -35.69 21.17
CA LEU A 162 -9.88 -35.03 19.96
C LEU A 162 -10.04 -35.84 18.65
N GLU A 163 -10.88 -36.85 18.67
CA GLU A 163 -10.94 -37.90 17.65
C GLU A 163 -12.00 -37.63 16.57
N CYS A 164 -12.99 -36.78 16.86
CA CYS A 164 -14.06 -36.39 15.94
C CYS A 164 -14.35 -34.89 16.05
N MET A 165 -13.56 -34.06 15.36
CA MET A 165 -13.68 -32.61 15.41
C MET A 165 -13.75 -31.96 14.02
N LYS A 166 -14.54 -30.89 13.92
CA LYS A 166 -14.54 -29.97 12.78
C LYS A 166 -14.01 -28.62 13.25
N ILE A 167 -13.26 -27.95 12.39
CA ILE A 167 -12.73 -26.60 12.64
C ILE A 167 -13.33 -25.67 11.61
N LEU A 168 -14.11 -24.70 12.10
CA LEU A 168 -14.61 -23.60 11.30
C LEU A 168 -13.62 -22.44 11.38
N ARG A 169 -12.81 -22.26 10.34
CA ARG A 169 -11.86 -21.16 10.24
C ARG A 169 -12.50 -19.97 9.51
N ARG A 170 -12.61 -18.85 10.20
CA ARG A 170 -13.07 -17.57 9.65
C ARG A 170 -11.91 -16.65 9.39
N ILE A 171 -11.81 -16.16 8.16
CA ILE A 171 -10.81 -15.19 7.73
C ILE A 171 -11.53 -13.86 7.50
N LYS A 172 -11.02 -12.79 8.10
CA LYS A 172 -11.45 -11.42 7.84
C LYS A 172 -10.28 -10.63 7.31
N VAL A 173 -10.52 -9.89 6.25
CA VAL A 173 -9.56 -8.97 5.66
C VAL A 173 -10.15 -7.57 5.71
N ILE A 174 -9.35 -6.61 6.16
CA ILE A 174 -9.75 -5.21 6.24
C ILE A 174 -8.67 -4.38 5.53
N ASP A 175 -9.11 -3.46 4.69
CA ASP A 175 -8.29 -2.30 4.32
C ASP A 175 -8.63 -1.16 5.28
N TRP A 176 -7.67 -0.78 6.13
CA TRP A 176 -7.83 0.33 7.09
C TRP A 176 -8.13 1.67 6.40
N CYS A 177 -7.82 1.77 5.10
CA CYS A 177 -8.00 2.98 4.32
C CYS A 177 -9.40 3.06 3.68
N GLN A 178 -10.19 1.98 3.78
CA GLN A 178 -11.61 1.98 3.45
C GLN A 178 -12.49 1.92 4.69
N ILE A 179 -13.63 2.59 4.64
CA ILE A 179 -14.68 2.47 5.67
C ILE A 179 -15.44 1.13 5.52
N GLN A 180 -15.41 0.51 4.33
CA GLN A 180 -16.16 -0.71 4.04
C GLN A 180 -15.34 -1.97 4.33
N ILE A 181 -15.88 -2.82 5.19
CA ILE A 181 -15.30 -4.12 5.52
C ILE A 181 -15.74 -5.12 4.44
N GLN A 182 -14.80 -5.65 3.65
CA GLN A 182 -15.03 -6.83 2.81
C GLN A 182 -14.97 -8.07 3.72
N ILE A 183 -16.13 -8.48 4.26
CA ILE A 183 -16.27 -9.75 4.98
C ILE A 183 -16.64 -10.82 3.95
N MET A 184 -16.03 -12.00 4.04
CA MET A 184 -16.73 -13.32 4.13
C MET A 184 -15.88 -14.44 3.51
N MET A 185 -15.29 -15.30 4.36
CA MET A 185 -15.30 -16.74 4.08
C MET A 185 -15.29 -17.56 5.38
N LYS A 186 -16.12 -18.61 5.40
CA LYS A 186 -16.12 -19.70 6.37
C LYS A 186 -15.44 -20.90 5.72
N LEU A 187 -14.21 -21.20 6.12
CA LEU A 187 -13.48 -22.40 5.71
C LEU A 187 -13.84 -23.53 6.69
N THR A 188 -14.29 -24.68 6.18
CA THR A 188 -14.60 -25.84 7.04
C THR A 188 -13.49 -26.86 6.90
N VAL A 189 -12.66 -26.96 7.92
CA VAL A 189 -11.61 -27.97 8.00
C VAL A 189 -12.13 -29.16 8.79
N THR A 190 -12.01 -30.36 8.22
CA THR A 190 -12.40 -31.61 8.87
C THR A 190 -11.12 -32.40 9.17
N ALA A 191 -10.96 -32.86 10.41
CA ALA A 191 -9.84 -33.71 10.82
C ALA A 191 -10.42 -34.98 11.47
N ASP A 192 -10.08 -36.15 10.90
CA ASP A 192 -10.44 -37.45 11.44
C ASP A 192 -9.18 -38.25 11.74
N CYS A 193 -8.93 -38.54 13.03
CA CYS A 193 -7.73 -39.29 13.45
C CYS A 193 -7.75 -40.79 13.07
N TYR A 194 -8.69 -41.23 12.21
CA TYR A 194 -8.92 -42.65 11.89
C TYR A 194 -8.73 -43.04 10.43
N GLY A 195 -8.33 -42.12 9.54
CA GLY A 195 -7.97 -42.48 8.16
C GLY A 195 -9.07 -43.21 7.39
N LEU A 196 -10.35 -42.93 7.68
CA LEU A 196 -11.48 -43.55 6.99
C LEU A 196 -12.05 -42.58 5.95
N PRO A 197 -12.33 -43.04 4.72
CA PRO A 197 -12.72 -42.14 3.66
C PRO A 197 -14.15 -41.64 3.86
N PHE A 198 -14.28 -40.32 3.70
CA PHE A 198 -15.43 -39.60 3.14
C PHE A 198 -16.65 -39.33 4.02
N MET A 199 -17.01 -38.04 4.08
CA MET A 199 -18.36 -37.54 3.76
C MET A 199 -18.24 -36.14 3.10
N ARG A 200 -18.50 -36.09 1.78
CA ARG A 200 -18.69 -34.85 0.99
C ARG A 200 -20.01 -34.18 1.34
N GLY A 201 -20.01 -32.84 1.38
CA GLY A 201 -21.20 -31.96 1.36
C GLY A 201 -21.23 -31.00 2.57
N PHE A 202 -21.47 -29.68 2.46
CA PHE A 202 -22.24 -28.93 1.47
C PHE A 202 -21.78 -27.47 1.30
N SER A 203 -22.27 -26.92 0.18
CA SER A 203 -22.07 -25.65 -0.53
C SER A 203 -21.91 -24.32 0.21
N ARG A 204 -21.26 -23.39 -0.50
CA ARG A 204 -21.31 -21.92 -0.32
C ARG A 204 -22.74 -21.44 -0.03
N GLN A 205 -22.88 -20.61 1.00
CA GLN A 205 -23.91 -19.59 1.13
C GLN A 205 -23.22 -18.23 1.18
#